data_AF-Q280D7-F1
#
_entry.id   AF-Q280D7-F1
#
_cell.length_a   1.000
_cell.length_b   1.000
_cell.length_c   1.000
_cell.angle_alpha   90.00
_cell.angle_beta   90.00
_cell.angle_gamma   90.00
#
_symmetry.space_group_name_H-M   'P 1'
#
loop_
_entity.id
_entity.type
_entity.pdbx_description
1 polymer ?
#
loop_
_entity_poly.entity_id
_entity_poly.type
_entity_poly.pdbx_seq_one_letter_code
_entity_poly.pdbx_strand_id
1 'polypeptide(L)'
;PDPILDYLAKILDFGIAKFVNSVSTLSTNIGFHGTLPYCSPEQLEGDELDSRSDIYSLGVMMFEMLTGKKPWEPETDHFGAWYKAHHFEPPRAIAEVKPELQFPKELNDLIMACLAKAPRDRPQSSTQLLQVLETINRTYYLNWPANKSSMKVGSRMPSESVNGNNSHIATKSDLPVAVEQIFWQAIWPPNKPIQEIVFPRLLDTEKDSIASLWLMLPKADIQKRSHSIRYNQFLFIKLPHPMLLWLTVLYNKQLGPKWLPCYLDMQEPQNQKMVYSLASNERYPLILFTLEAPNLCTSVMSSYINDTQRQTLKTWLEQSKTLPPSSQAHLSKNLLKQQYKQMQSQIQEHLASMPSVG
;
A
#
# COMPACT_ATOMS: atom_id res chain seq x y z
N PRO A 1 8.41 -17.54 4.31
CA PRO A 1 8.43 -16.36 3.43
C PRO A 1 7.08 -15.65 3.53
N ASP A 2 7.08 -14.41 4.00
CA ASP A 2 5.87 -13.62 4.24
C ASP A 2 5.38 -13.04 2.89
N PRO A 3 4.19 -13.44 2.38
CA PRO A 3 3.70 -13.09 1.03
C PRO A 3 3.41 -11.59 0.83
N ILE A 4 3.47 -10.79 1.90
CA ILE A 4 3.48 -9.31 1.81
C ILE A 4 4.80 -8.80 1.18
N LEU A 5 5.88 -9.58 1.25
CA LEU A 5 7.16 -9.19 0.64
C LEU A 5 7.13 -9.13 -0.89
N ASP A 6 6.26 -9.88 -1.56
CA ASP A 6 6.41 -10.11 -3.01
C ASP A 6 6.02 -8.89 -3.87
N TYR A 7 5.35 -7.88 -3.30
CA TYR A 7 5.02 -6.62 -3.97
C TYR A 7 5.51 -5.38 -3.21
N LEU A 8 6.24 -5.57 -2.11
CA LEU A 8 6.85 -4.47 -1.37
C LEU A 8 8.25 -4.24 -1.93
N ALA A 9 8.39 -3.21 -2.76
CA ALA A 9 9.71 -2.70 -3.12
C ALA A 9 10.43 -2.25 -1.82
N LYS A 10 11.60 -2.83 -1.57
CA LYS A 10 12.43 -2.51 -0.41
C LYS A 10 13.76 -1.94 -0.89
N ILE A 11 14.20 -0.89 -0.25
CA ILE A 11 15.58 -0.42 -0.37
C ILE A 11 16.40 -1.27 0.61
N LEU A 12 17.37 -2.01 0.08
CA LEU A 12 18.13 -3.02 0.83
C LEU A 12 19.60 -2.63 1.03
N ASP A 13 20.10 -1.66 0.25
CA ASP A 13 21.50 -1.25 0.26
C ASP A 13 21.63 0.22 0.63
N PHE A 14 22.16 0.46 1.84
CA PHE A 14 22.51 1.80 2.34
C PHE A 14 24.02 2.03 2.32
N GLY A 15 24.81 1.15 1.68
CA GLY A 15 26.28 1.16 1.69
C GLY A 15 26.94 2.39 1.07
N ILE A 16 26.15 3.24 0.40
CA ILE A 16 26.59 4.51 -0.23
C ILE A 16 25.76 5.69 0.31
N ALA A 17 24.96 5.50 1.36
CA ALA A 17 24.21 6.58 2.00
C ALA A 17 25.19 7.57 2.65
N LYS A 18 25.62 8.58 1.88
CA LYS A 18 26.44 9.66 2.39
C LYS A 18 25.59 10.50 3.34
N PHE A 19 26.05 10.61 4.58
CA PHE A 19 25.68 11.74 5.43
C PHE A 19 26.10 13.02 4.71
N VAL A 20 25.20 14.01 4.68
CA VAL A 20 25.22 15.22 3.85
C VAL A 20 26.43 16.16 4.09
N ASN A 21 27.51 15.73 4.76
CA ASN A 21 28.62 16.59 5.19
C ASN A 21 30.05 16.01 4.97
N SER A 22 30.29 15.09 4.04
CA SER A 22 31.66 14.67 3.74
C SER A 22 31.97 14.68 2.24
N VAL A 23 32.71 15.72 1.85
CA VAL A 23 33.45 15.82 0.59
C VAL A 23 34.42 14.65 0.53
N SER A 24 34.12 13.65 -0.28
CA SER A 24 35.08 12.59 -0.62
C SER A 24 35.60 12.88 -2.03
N THR A 25 36.77 13.49 -2.06
CA THR A 25 37.68 13.66 -3.19
C THR A 25 37.62 12.49 -4.19
N LEU A 26 37.33 12.80 -5.45
CA LEU A 26 37.53 11.89 -6.58
C LEU A 26 39.02 11.59 -6.72
N SER A 27 39.42 10.37 -6.38
CA SER A 27 40.73 9.84 -6.75
C SER A 27 40.56 8.98 -8.00
N THR A 28 41.06 9.51 -9.12
CA THR A 28 41.33 8.76 -10.34
C THR A 28 42.17 7.53 -10.00
N ASN A 29 41.62 6.33 -10.24
CA ASN A 29 42.21 4.98 -10.14
C ASN A 29 41.82 4.08 -8.95
N ILE A 30 40.89 4.45 -8.07
CA ILE A 30 40.31 3.50 -7.10
C ILE A 30 38.79 3.70 -7.02
N GLY A 31 38.06 2.76 -7.63
CA GLY A 31 36.65 2.43 -7.37
C GLY A 31 35.66 3.59 -7.31
N PHE A 32 34.97 3.87 -8.41
CA PHE A 32 33.68 4.57 -8.34
C PHE A 32 32.67 3.66 -7.62
N HIS A 33 32.20 4.06 -6.43
CA HIS A 33 31.22 3.31 -5.63
C HIS A 33 29.79 3.66 -6.05
N GLY A 34 29.46 3.50 -7.34
CA GLY A 34 28.11 3.72 -7.85
C GLY A 34 27.85 2.86 -9.08
N THR A 35 26.60 2.49 -9.31
CA THR A 35 26.21 1.76 -10.52
C THR A 35 26.05 2.80 -11.63
N LEU A 36 27.09 2.99 -12.45
CA LEU A 36 27.20 4.02 -13.52
C LEU A 36 25.89 4.30 -14.28
N PRO A 37 25.10 3.29 -14.70
CA PRO A 37 23.88 3.52 -15.45
C PRO A 37 22.76 4.28 -14.71
N TYR A 38 22.80 4.35 -13.38
CA TYR A 38 21.78 5.03 -12.57
C TYR A 38 22.27 6.37 -12.00
N CYS A 39 23.54 6.73 -12.23
CA CYS A 39 24.12 7.92 -11.64
C CYS A 39 23.58 9.18 -12.30
N SER A 40 23.33 10.21 -11.50
CA SER A 40 23.00 11.53 -12.04
C SER A 40 24.26 12.22 -12.61
N PRO A 41 24.10 13.20 -13.52
CA PRO A 41 25.22 13.96 -14.08
C PRO A 41 26.15 14.53 -13.00
N GLU A 42 25.58 15.22 -12.02
CA GLU A 42 26.30 15.81 -10.89
C GLU A 42 27.03 14.77 -10.02
N GLN A 43 26.51 13.53 -9.93
CA GLN A 43 27.19 12.44 -9.24
C GLN A 43 28.41 11.92 -9.99
N LEU A 44 28.40 11.99 -11.32
CA LEU A 44 29.53 11.63 -12.16
C LEU A 44 30.60 12.72 -12.19
N GLU A 45 30.20 13.98 -12.00
CA GLU A 45 31.11 15.13 -11.82
C GLU A 45 31.73 15.20 -10.41
N GLY A 46 31.05 14.58 -9.43
CA GLY A 46 31.47 14.66 -8.03
C GLY A 46 31.04 15.94 -7.32
N ASP A 47 30.04 16.62 -7.85
CA ASP A 47 29.43 17.80 -7.25
C ASP A 47 28.68 17.45 -5.95
N GLU A 48 28.27 18.48 -5.21
CA GLU A 48 27.42 18.31 -4.05
C GLU A 48 26.08 17.68 -4.45
N LEU A 49 25.75 16.57 -3.79
CA LEU A 49 24.52 15.83 -4.05
C LEU A 49 23.43 16.27 -3.08
N ASP A 50 22.22 16.40 -3.61
CA ASP A 50 21.01 16.53 -2.82
C ASP A 50 19.98 15.48 -3.24
N SER A 51 18.78 15.54 -2.65
CA SER A 51 17.70 14.58 -2.93
C SER A 51 17.30 14.45 -4.42
N ARG A 52 17.67 15.41 -5.28
CA ARG A 52 17.35 15.41 -6.71
C ARG A 52 18.25 14.45 -7.49
N SER A 53 19.40 14.05 -6.95
CA SER A 53 20.23 12.97 -7.49
C SER A 53 19.52 11.61 -7.36
N ASP A 54 18.83 11.38 -6.22
CA ASP A 54 18.01 10.18 -6.02
C ASP A 54 16.79 10.17 -6.95
N ILE A 55 16.18 11.34 -7.21
CA ILE A 55 15.06 11.47 -8.15
C ILE A 55 15.49 11.11 -9.57
N TYR A 56 16.70 11.49 -9.99
CA TYR A 56 17.25 11.08 -11.28
C TYR A 56 17.42 9.55 -11.37
N SER A 57 18.04 8.97 -10.35
CA SER A 57 18.27 7.52 -10.25
C SER A 57 16.95 6.74 -10.28
N LEU A 58 15.93 7.25 -9.58
CA LEU A 58 14.57 6.70 -9.62
C LEU A 58 13.93 6.84 -11.00
N GLY A 59 14.17 7.95 -11.71
CA GLY A 59 13.76 8.13 -13.11
C GLY A 59 14.30 7.04 -14.03
N VAL A 60 15.59 6.72 -13.91
CA VAL A 60 16.23 5.62 -14.66
C VAL A 60 15.56 4.29 -14.33
N MET A 61 15.33 4.03 -13.04
CA MET A 61 14.69 2.80 -12.57
C MET A 61 13.25 2.67 -13.07
N MET A 62 12.45 3.74 -13.02
CA MET A 62 11.07 3.72 -13.52
C MET A 62 11.03 3.42 -15.02
N PHE A 63 11.93 4.03 -15.80
CA PHE A 63 12.07 3.74 -17.22
C PHE A 63 12.39 2.26 -17.47
N GLU A 64 13.35 1.72 -16.73
CA GLU A 64 13.79 0.32 -16.86
C GLU A 64 12.72 -0.67 -16.42
N MET A 65 11.97 -0.38 -15.36
CA MET A 65 10.85 -1.22 -14.92
C MET A 65 9.75 -1.32 -15.98
N LEU A 66 9.47 -0.23 -16.71
CA LEU A 66 8.43 -0.22 -17.75
C LEU A 66 8.88 -0.90 -19.04
N THR A 67 10.11 -0.64 -19.45
CA THR A 67 10.63 -1.04 -20.76
C THR A 67 11.45 -2.33 -20.74
N GLY A 68 11.98 -2.71 -19.58
CA GLY A 68 13.01 -3.75 -19.43
C GLY A 68 14.41 -3.32 -19.91
N LYS A 69 14.59 -2.05 -20.30
CA LYS A 69 15.86 -1.50 -20.80
C LYS A 69 16.15 -0.15 -20.17
N LYS A 70 17.41 0.28 -20.18
CA LYS A 70 17.80 1.60 -19.64
C LYS A 70 17.46 2.73 -20.63
N PRO A 71 17.36 3.99 -20.16
CA PRO A 71 17.08 5.13 -21.04
C PRO A 71 18.19 5.39 -22.07
N TRP A 72 19.41 4.91 -21.80
CA TRP A 72 20.55 4.95 -22.70
C TRP A 72 21.13 3.55 -22.91
N GLU A 73 21.71 3.33 -24.08
CA GLU A 73 22.38 2.09 -24.47
C GLU A 73 23.73 2.47 -25.10
N PRO A 74 24.71 2.92 -24.30
CA PRO A 74 26.02 3.29 -24.81
C PRO A 74 26.72 2.10 -25.47
N GLU A 75 27.56 2.35 -26.46
CA GLU A 75 28.29 1.31 -27.22
C GLU A 75 29.21 0.45 -26.35
N THR A 76 29.65 0.99 -25.21
CA THR A 76 30.59 0.36 -24.27
C THR A 76 30.21 0.65 -22.83
N ASP A 77 30.42 -0.31 -21.93
CA ASP A 77 30.05 -0.21 -20.51
C ASP A 77 31.16 0.40 -19.62
N HIS A 78 31.81 1.48 -20.07
CA HIS A 78 32.86 2.16 -19.32
C HIS A 78 32.43 3.57 -18.87
N PHE A 79 33.11 4.12 -17.86
CA PHE A 79 32.78 5.43 -17.28
C PHE A 79 32.54 6.52 -18.33
N GLY A 80 33.47 6.70 -19.28
CA GLY A 80 33.34 7.76 -20.30
C GLY A 80 32.09 7.67 -21.17
N ALA A 81 31.60 6.45 -21.46
CA ALA A 81 30.42 6.26 -22.30
C ALA A 81 29.14 6.56 -21.52
N TRP A 82 29.05 6.12 -20.26
CA TRP A 82 27.98 6.53 -19.35
C TRP A 82 28.02 8.03 -19.06
N TYR A 83 29.19 8.60 -18.79
CA TYR A 83 29.37 10.04 -18.61
C TYR A 83 28.80 10.82 -19.80
N LYS A 84 29.15 10.43 -21.03
CA LYS A 84 28.61 11.04 -22.24
C LYS A 84 27.08 10.89 -22.34
N ALA A 85 26.55 9.69 -22.12
CA ALA A 85 25.12 9.41 -22.17
C ALA A 85 24.33 10.26 -21.15
N HIS A 86 24.81 10.29 -19.91
CA HIS A 86 24.17 11.03 -18.83
C HIS A 86 24.29 12.54 -19.00
N HIS A 87 25.32 13.10 -19.64
CA HIS A 87 25.46 14.56 -19.80
C HIS A 87 24.85 15.11 -21.09
N PHE A 88 25.06 14.44 -22.21
CA PHE A 88 24.87 15.06 -23.53
C PHE A 88 23.78 14.41 -24.37
N GLU A 89 23.45 13.15 -24.10
CA GLU A 89 22.48 12.41 -24.91
C GLU A 89 21.08 12.50 -24.30
N PRO A 90 20.04 12.76 -25.13
CA PRO A 90 18.67 12.67 -24.64
C PRO A 90 18.33 11.22 -24.25
N PRO A 91 17.50 11.00 -23.23
CA PRO A 91 16.98 9.66 -22.97
C PRO A 91 16.14 9.20 -24.16
N ARG A 92 16.21 7.91 -24.49
CA ARG A 92 15.33 7.30 -25.49
C ARG A 92 13.88 7.46 -25.07
N ALA A 93 12.96 7.65 -26.01
CA ALA A 93 11.55 7.68 -25.66
C ALA A 93 11.05 6.26 -25.32
N ILE A 94 10.18 6.12 -24.33
CA ILE A 94 9.60 4.80 -23.98
C ILE A 94 8.92 4.16 -25.20
N ALA A 95 8.25 4.97 -26.03
CA ALA A 95 7.61 4.53 -27.27
C ALA A 95 8.59 4.01 -28.34
N GLU A 96 9.86 4.44 -28.32
CA GLU A 96 10.90 3.90 -29.21
C GLU A 96 11.42 2.56 -28.70
N VAL A 97 11.49 2.40 -27.38
CA VAL A 97 12.03 1.19 -26.74
C VAL A 97 10.99 0.07 -26.71
N LYS A 98 9.73 0.42 -26.48
CA LYS A 98 8.62 -0.52 -26.31
C LYS A 98 7.33 0.02 -26.96
N PRO A 99 7.24 0.03 -28.30
CA PRO A 99 6.14 0.65 -29.04
C PRO A 99 4.76 0.06 -28.71
N GLU A 100 4.71 -1.19 -28.29
CA GLU A 100 3.48 -1.90 -27.91
C GLU A 100 2.96 -1.53 -26.51
N LEU A 101 3.77 -0.85 -25.70
CA LEU A 101 3.37 -0.44 -24.36
C LEU A 101 2.38 0.72 -24.43
N GLN A 102 1.18 0.51 -23.91
CA GLN A 102 0.21 1.58 -23.67
C GLN A 102 0.37 2.12 -22.26
N PHE A 103 0.66 3.40 -22.12
CA PHE A 103 0.86 4.05 -20.84
C PHE A 103 0.51 5.54 -20.91
N PRO A 104 0.15 6.17 -19.77
CA PRO A 104 -0.17 7.59 -19.70
C PRO A 104 0.92 8.50 -20.24
N LYS A 105 0.56 9.51 -21.06
CA LYS A 105 1.52 10.54 -21.50
C LYS A 105 2.09 11.29 -20.29
N GLU A 106 1.27 11.56 -19.28
CA GLU A 106 1.67 12.26 -18.07
C GLU A 106 2.72 11.47 -17.28
N LEU A 107 2.65 10.13 -17.31
CA LEU A 107 3.67 9.28 -16.69
C LEU A 107 4.98 9.33 -17.48
N ASN A 108 4.90 9.33 -18.82
CA ASN A 108 6.08 9.57 -19.66
C ASN A 108 6.75 10.89 -19.30
N ASP A 109 5.98 11.97 -19.29
CA ASP A 109 6.47 13.33 -19.06
C ASP A 109 7.13 13.43 -17.68
N LEU A 110 6.56 12.78 -16.67
CA LEU A 110 7.13 12.71 -15.32
C LEU A 110 8.47 11.98 -15.29
N ILE A 111 8.57 10.81 -15.93
CA ILE A 111 9.83 10.04 -16.02
C ILE A 111 10.89 10.88 -16.74
N MET A 112 10.53 11.55 -17.83
CA MET A 112 11.45 12.42 -18.57
C MET A 112 11.89 13.64 -17.74
N ALA A 113 10.99 14.20 -16.93
CA ALA A 113 11.33 15.28 -15.99
C ALA A 113 12.32 14.82 -14.92
N CYS A 114 12.19 13.59 -14.39
CA CYS A 114 13.19 13.02 -13.49
C CYS A 114 14.57 12.89 -14.15
N LEU A 115 14.61 12.58 -15.45
CA LEU A 115 15.84 12.41 -16.24
C LEU A 115 16.41 13.72 -16.80
N ALA A 116 15.88 14.88 -16.39
CA ALA A 116 16.43 16.17 -16.79
C ALA A 116 17.88 16.31 -16.32
N LYS A 117 18.74 16.83 -17.20
CA LYS A 117 20.19 16.90 -16.93
C LYS A 117 20.49 17.85 -15.77
N ALA A 118 19.88 19.03 -15.78
CA ALA A 118 20.00 19.99 -14.69
C ALA A 118 19.05 19.64 -13.52
N PRO A 119 19.54 19.56 -12.27
CA PRO A 119 18.71 19.23 -11.09
C PRO A 119 17.51 20.15 -10.87
N ARG A 120 17.63 21.43 -11.21
CA ARG A 120 16.54 22.42 -11.10
C ARG A 120 15.34 22.13 -12.02
N ASP A 121 15.53 21.36 -13.08
CA ASP A 121 14.49 21.03 -14.06
C ASP A 121 13.77 19.71 -13.70
N ARG A 122 14.17 19.06 -12.60
CA ARG A 122 13.56 17.85 -12.05
C ARG A 122 12.44 18.19 -11.06
N PRO A 123 11.60 17.24 -10.63
CA PRO A 123 10.84 17.39 -9.39
C PRO A 123 11.78 17.73 -8.23
N GLN A 124 11.43 18.73 -7.44
CA GLN A 124 12.32 19.26 -6.40
C GLN A 124 12.27 18.46 -5.10
N SER A 125 11.31 17.54 -4.96
CA SER A 125 11.23 16.60 -3.84
C SER A 125 10.53 15.31 -4.21
N SER A 126 10.80 14.25 -3.45
CA SER A 126 10.08 12.97 -3.55
C SER A 126 8.57 13.15 -3.28
N THR A 127 8.18 14.07 -2.41
CA THR A 127 6.77 14.42 -2.16
C THR A 127 6.10 14.98 -3.41
N GLN A 128 6.76 15.91 -4.12
CA GLN A 128 6.22 16.46 -5.37
C GLN A 128 6.08 15.36 -6.43
N LEU A 129 7.08 14.48 -6.56
CA LEU A 129 7.03 13.33 -7.46
C LEU A 129 5.84 12.41 -7.13
N LEU A 130 5.65 12.08 -5.86
CA LEU A 130 4.54 11.24 -5.38
C LEU A 130 3.17 11.86 -5.66
N GLN A 131 3.01 13.17 -5.44
CA GLN A 131 1.74 13.87 -5.72
C GLN A 131 1.34 13.79 -7.21
N VAL A 132 2.32 13.91 -8.12
CA VAL A 132 2.05 13.77 -9.55
C VAL A 132 1.67 12.32 -9.88
N LEU A 133 2.40 11.33 -9.34
CA LEU A 133 2.07 9.92 -9.51
C LEU A 133 0.67 9.57 -9.00
N GLU A 134 0.27 10.08 -7.83
CA GLU A 134 -1.08 9.87 -7.28
C GLU A 134 -2.16 10.50 -8.15
N THR A 135 -1.88 11.65 -8.76
CA THR A 135 -2.78 12.33 -9.69
C THR A 135 -2.97 11.51 -10.96
N ILE A 136 -1.88 11.04 -11.58
CA ILE A 136 -1.92 10.15 -12.74
C ILE A 136 -2.68 8.87 -12.40
N ASN A 137 -2.37 8.27 -11.24
CA ASN A 137 -3.03 7.08 -10.75
C ASN A 137 -4.54 7.30 -10.63
N ARG A 138 -5.00 8.40 -10.03
CA ARG A 138 -6.42 8.73 -9.92
C ARG A 138 -7.10 8.88 -11.28
N THR A 139 -6.47 9.58 -12.22
CA THR A 139 -7.01 9.85 -13.56
C THR A 139 -7.16 8.58 -14.39
N TYR A 140 -6.18 7.67 -14.34
CA TYR A 140 -6.19 6.46 -15.17
C TYR A 140 -6.87 5.26 -14.51
N TYR A 141 -6.90 5.17 -13.16
CA TYR A 141 -7.67 4.12 -12.47
C TYR A 141 -9.18 4.28 -12.64
N LEU A 142 -9.68 5.51 -12.82
CA LEU A 142 -11.11 5.77 -13.07
C LEU A 142 -11.51 5.50 -14.53
N ASN A 143 -10.56 5.51 -15.47
CA ASN A 143 -10.79 5.44 -16.91
C ASN A 143 -10.24 4.16 -17.57
N TRP A 144 -9.75 3.19 -16.79
CA TRP A 144 -9.30 1.91 -17.34
C TRP A 144 -10.50 1.17 -17.95
N PRO A 145 -10.50 0.87 -19.27
CA PRO A 145 -11.63 0.20 -19.89
C PRO A 145 -11.69 -1.25 -19.37
N ALA A 146 -12.61 -1.49 -18.45
CA ALA A 146 -13.20 -2.80 -18.32
C ALA A 146 -13.78 -3.17 -19.70
N ASN A 147 -13.30 -4.29 -20.26
CA ASN A 147 -13.86 -4.99 -21.43
C ASN A 147 -13.17 -4.76 -22.80
N LYS A 148 -12.14 -5.58 -23.09
CA LYS A 148 -11.95 -6.23 -24.41
C LYS A 148 -11.35 -7.62 -24.23
N SER A 149 -12.13 -8.53 -23.65
CA SER A 149 -12.00 -9.98 -23.84
C SER A 149 -13.37 -10.62 -23.61
N SER A 150 -14.32 -10.31 -24.50
CA SER A 150 -15.55 -11.08 -24.62
C SER A 150 -15.24 -12.42 -25.30
N MET A 151 -15.24 -13.52 -24.55
CA MET A 151 -15.65 -14.80 -25.11
C MET A 151 -17.15 -14.94 -24.89
N LYS A 152 -17.88 -14.90 -26.00
CA LYS A 152 -19.34 -15.05 -26.12
C LYS A 152 -19.82 -16.32 -25.41
N VAL A 153 -20.80 -16.19 -24.52
CA VAL A 153 -21.84 -17.21 -24.34
C VAL A 153 -23.20 -16.53 -24.14
N GLY A 154 -24.05 -16.67 -25.17
CA GLY A 154 -25.50 -16.84 -25.07
C GLY A 154 -26.29 -15.85 -24.23
N SER A 155 -26.77 -14.79 -24.86
CA SER A 155 -28.00 -14.10 -24.49
C SER A 155 -29.18 -15.08 -24.50
N ARG A 156 -29.65 -15.48 -23.31
CA ARG A 156 -31.02 -15.94 -23.09
C ARG A 156 -31.41 -15.68 -21.64
N MET A 157 -32.19 -14.63 -21.42
CA MET A 157 -33.03 -14.51 -20.24
C MET A 157 -34.16 -15.54 -20.37
N PRO A 158 -34.47 -16.32 -19.32
CA PRO A 158 -35.83 -16.78 -19.08
C PRO A 158 -36.39 -15.98 -17.91
N SER A 159 -37.41 -15.18 -18.20
CA SER A 159 -38.39 -14.75 -17.22
C SER A 159 -39.23 -15.96 -16.81
N GLU A 160 -38.90 -16.59 -15.68
CA GLU A 160 -39.82 -17.51 -14.99
C GLU A 160 -39.78 -17.28 -13.48
N SER A 161 -40.93 -16.85 -12.98
CA SER A 161 -41.31 -16.83 -11.57
C SER A 161 -41.61 -18.25 -11.09
N VAL A 162 -40.74 -18.88 -10.29
CA VAL A 162 -41.12 -19.99 -9.40
C VAL A 162 -40.24 -20.00 -8.13
N ASN A 163 -40.94 -20.11 -7.01
CA ASN A 163 -40.49 -20.41 -5.65
C ASN A 163 -39.33 -21.41 -5.52
N GLY A 164 -38.48 -21.19 -4.50
CA GLY A 164 -37.79 -22.28 -3.80
C GLY A 164 -36.30 -22.06 -3.57
N ASN A 165 -35.95 -21.70 -2.33
CA ASN A 165 -34.73 -22.07 -1.63
C ASN A 165 -33.39 -21.82 -2.35
N ASN A 166 -32.90 -20.58 -2.29
CA ASN A 166 -31.47 -20.36 -2.06
C ASN A 166 -31.33 -19.51 -0.79
N SER A 167 -30.89 -20.18 0.26
CA SER A 167 -30.61 -19.64 1.58
C SER A 167 -29.55 -18.54 1.49
N HIS A 168 -30.00 -17.30 1.41
CA HIS A 168 -29.24 -16.17 1.88
C HIS A 168 -28.87 -16.42 3.33
N ILE A 169 -27.60 -16.72 3.61
CA ILE A 169 -27.07 -16.59 4.97
C ILE A 169 -26.85 -15.09 5.19
N ALA A 170 -27.97 -14.38 5.40
CA ALA A 170 -27.98 -13.04 5.94
C ALA A 170 -27.78 -13.16 7.45
N THR A 171 -26.52 -13.20 7.89
CA THR A 171 -26.24 -12.89 9.29
C THR A 171 -26.49 -11.40 9.47
N LYS A 172 -27.52 -11.03 10.24
CA LYS A 172 -27.84 -9.65 10.65
C LYS A 172 -26.54 -8.90 10.92
N SER A 173 -26.17 -7.98 10.03
CA SER A 173 -25.06 -7.10 10.29
C SER A 173 -25.67 -5.87 10.98
N ASP A 174 -25.20 -5.57 12.20
CA ASP A 174 -25.61 -4.39 12.97
C ASP A 174 -25.02 -3.08 12.39
N LEU A 175 -24.81 -3.01 11.07
CA LEU A 175 -24.31 -1.83 10.37
C LEU A 175 -25.51 -1.05 9.82
N PRO A 176 -25.44 0.30 9.71
CA PRO A 176 -26.48 1.07 9.05
C PRO A 176 -26.72 0.56 7.62
N VAL A 177 -27.99 0.42 7.19
CA VAL A 177 -28.37 -0.18 5.89
C VAL A 177 -27.67 0.49 4.68
N ALA A 178 -27.47 1.81 4.72
CA ALA A 178 -26.75 2.55 3.68
C ALA A 178 -25.27 2.12 3.55
N VAL A 179 -24.69 1.68 4.66
CA VAL A 179 -23.30 1.23 4.76
C VAL A 179 -23.19 -0.20 4.23
N GLU A 180 -24.18 -1.07 4.49
CA GLU A 180 -24.23 -2.42 3.90
C GLU A 180 -24.37 -2.41 2.37
N GLN A 181 -25.17 -1.50 1.81
CA GLN A 181 -25.39 -1.40 0.36
C GLN A 181 -24.12 -1.01 -0.41
N ILE A 182 -23.28 -0.13 0.16
CA ILE A 182 -21.96 0.24 -0.41
C ILE A 182 -21.01 -0.96 -0.43
N PHE A 183 -21.12 -1.89 0.54
CA PHE A 183 -20.15 -2.97 0.69
C PHE A 183 -20.41 -4.17 -0.20
N TRP A 184 -21.66 -4.51 -0.51
CA TRP A 184 -21.96 -5.57 -1.47
C TRP A 184 -21.56 -5.21 -2.90
N GLN A 185 -21.40 -3.92 -3.18
CA GLN A 185 -20.91 -3.40 -4.46
C GLN A 185 -19.40 -3.13 -4.45
N ALA A 186 -18.71 -3.42 -3.34
CA ALA A 186 -17.28 -3.18 -3.23
C ALA A 186 -16.51 -4.06 -4.23
N ILE A 187 -15.61 -3.44 -4.99
CA ILE A 187 -14.74 -4.09 -5.97
C ILE A 187 -13.34 -4.13 -5.38
N TRP A 188 -12.67 -5.28 -5.51
CA TRP A 188 -11.29 -5.42 -5.07
C TRP A 188 -10.40 -4.35 -5.75
N PRO A 189 -9.58 -3.60 -5.00
CA PRO A 189 -8.82 -2.51 -5.61
C PRO A 189 -7.79 -3.09 -6.60
N PRO A 190 -7.73 -2.59 -7.84
CA PRO A 190 -6.86 -3.19 -8.87
C PRO A 190 -5.37 -3.01 -8.56
N ASN A 191 -5.01 -2.06 -7.69
CA ASN A 191 -3.64 -1.88 -7.20
C ASN A 191 -3.27 -2.80 -6.03
N LYS A 192 -4.20 -3.65 -5.56
CA LYS A 192 -3.96 -4.59 -4.47
C LYS A 192 -3.76 -6.00 -5.04
N PRO A 193 -2.74 -6.73 -4.58
CA PRO A 193 -2.45 -8.04 -5.12
C PRO A 193 -3.55 -9.03 -4.75
N ILE A 194 -3.83 -9.99 -5.63
CA ILE A 194 -4.77 -11.08 -5.37
C ILE A 194 -4.05 -12.15 -4.55
N GLN A 195 -4.07 -11.97 -3.23
CA GLN A 195 -3.45 -12.89 -2.27
C GLN A 195 -4.03 -12.66 -0.87
N GLU A 196 -3.70 -13.54 0.07
CA GLU A 196 -4.16 -13.40 1.45
C GLU A 196 -3.57 -12.15 2.12
N ILE A 197 -4.38 -11.09 2.21
CA ILE A 197 -3.97 -9.82 2.81
C ILE A 197 -5.09 -9.21 3.62
N VAL A 198 -4.68 -8.30 4.50
CA VAL A 198 -5.55 -7.32 5.12
C VAL A 198 -4.95 -5.94 4.99
N PHE A 199 -5.78 -4.95 4.73
CA PHE A 199 -5.38 -3.55 4.83
C PHE A 199 -6.57 -2.69 5.24
N PRO A 200 -6.31 -1.55 5.87
CA PRO A 200 -7.38 -0.67 6.28
C PRO A 200 -7.75 0.29 5.13
N ARG A 201 -9.02 0.70 5.07
CA ARG A 201 -9.52 1.64 4.08
C ARG A 201 -10.61 2.52 4.68
N LEU A 202 -10.56 3.81 4.38
CA LEU A 202 -11.67 4.72 4.65
C LEU A 202 -12.67 4.64 3.51
N LEU A 203 -13.95 4.55 3.86
CA LEU A 203 -15.06 4.54 2.93
C LEU A 203 -15.89 5.77 3.20
N ASP A 204 -15.93 6.66 2.22
CA ASP A 204 -16.70 7.89 2.32
C ASP A 204 -18.18 7.56 2.11
N THR A 205 -19.01 7.94 3.08
CA THR A 205 -20.46 7.95 2.96
C THR A 205 -20.93 9.40 2.73
N GLU A 206 -22.20 9.59 2.40
CA GLU A 206 -22.76 10.94 2.17
C GLU A 206 -22.58 11.90 3.36
N LYS A 207 -22.41 11.37 4.58
CA LYS A 207 -22.36 12.17 5.82
C LYS A 207 -21.04 12.06 6.58
N ASP A 208 -20.33 10.93 6.48
CA ASP A 208 -19.10 10.68 7.24
C ASP A 208 -18.20 9.62 6.58
N SER A 209 -16.94 9.53 6.98
CA SER A 209 -16.03 8.47 6.53
C SER A 209 -15.96 7.32 7.54
N ILE A 210 -16.13 6.09 7.07
CA ILE A 210 -16.12 4.87 7.88
C ILE A 210 -14.80 4.13 7.68
N ALA A 211 -14.04 3.92 8.76
CA ALA A 211 -12.88 3.04 8.75
C ALA A 211 -13.33 1.59 8.56
N SER A 212 -12.66 0.87 7.67
CA SER A 212 -12.97 -0.53 7.33
C SER A 212 -11.69 -1.35 7.19
N LEU A 213 -11.77 -2.65 7.42
CA LEU A 213 -10.72 -3.59 7.04
C LEU A 213 -11.14 -4.34 5.77
N TRP A 214 -10.25 -4.38 4.80
CA TRP A 214 -10.44 -5.11 3.55
C TRP A 214 -9.56 -6.32 3.58
N LEU A 215 -10.16 -7.49 3.36
CA LEU A 215 -9.49 -8.77 3.43
C LEU A 215 -9.68 -9.52 2.12
N MET A 216 -8.67 -10.26 1.71
CA MET A 216 -8.84 -11.31 0.72
C MET A 216 -8.41 -12.64 1.32
N LEU A 217 -9.28 -13.64 1.25
CA LEU A 217 -9.10 -14.96 1.86
C LEU A 217 -9.68 -16.05 0.93
N PRO A 218 -9.26 -17.32 1.07
CA PRO A 218 -9.92 -18.43 0.38
C PRO A 218 -11.42 -18.48 0.73
N LYS A 219 -12.29 -18.79 -0.24
CA LYS A 219 -13.75 -18.86 -0.04
C LYS A 219 -14.13 -19.78 1.12
N ALA A 220 -13.48 -20.94 1.18
CA ALA A 220 -13.71 -21.93 2.22
C ALA A 220 -13.34 -21.39 3.62
N ASP A 221 -12.30 -20.57 3.72
CA ASP A 221 -11.88 -19.93 4.97
C ASP A 221 -12.89 -18.88 5.42
N ILE A 222 -13.39 -18.05 4.49
CA ILE A 222 -14.43 -17.06 4.76
C ILE A 222 -15.68 -17.73 5.33
N GLN A 223 -16.15 -18.81 4.69
CA GLN A 223 -17.34 -19.54 5.13
C GLN A 223 -17.18 -20.11 6.54
N LYS A 224 -16.04 -20.74 6.83
CA LYS A 224 -15.77 -21.33 8.16
C LYS A 224 -15.56 -20.26 9.24
N ARG A 225 -15.10 -19.06 8.88
CA ARG A 225 -14.87 -17.93 9.80
C ARG A 225 -16.06 -16.98 9.94
N SER A 226 -17.20 -17.27 9.31
CA SER A 226 -18.45 -16.50 9.44
C SER A 226 -18.88 -16.27 10.89
N HIS A 227 -18.66 -17.27 11.75
CA HIS A 227 -19.00 -17.26 13.18
C HIS A 227 -17.78 -17.07 14.08
N SER A 228 -16.67 -16.56 13.55
CA SER A 228 -15.48 -16.29 14.37
C SER A 228 -15.76 -15.22 15.42
N ILE A 229 -15.22 -15.43 16.63
CA ILE A 229 -15.07 -14.38 17.64
C ILE A 229 -14.18 -13.29 17.02
N ARG A 230 -14.63 -12.04 17.13
CA ARG A 230 -13.90 -10.86 16.66
C ARG A 230 -13.34 -10.13 17.88
N TYR A 231 -12.02 -10.15 18.00
CA TYR A 231 -11.30 -9.48 19.08
C TYR A 231 -10.46 -8.33 18.53
N ASN A 232 -10.46 -7.21 19.25
CA ASN A 232 -9.72 -6.00 18.90
C ASN A 232 -8.70 -5.66 19.97
N GLN A 233 -7.51 -5.26 19.53
CA GLN A 233 -6.49 -4.67 20.38
C GLN A 233 -5.84 -3.51 19.65
N PHE A 234 -5.56 -2.43 20.38
CA PHE A 234 -4.89 -1.27 19.84
C PHE A 234 -3.64 -0.97 20.67
N LEU A 235 -2.54 -0.60 20.02
CA LEU A 235 -1.32 -0.12 20.67
C LEU A 235 -0.84 1.15 19.99
N PHE A 236 -0.43 2.12 20.78
CA PHE A 236 0.17 3.35 20.28
C PHE A 236 1.56 3.56 20.89
N ILE A 237 2.53 3.85 20.05
CA ILE A 237 3.84 4.32 20.48
C ILE A 237 4.07 5.73 19.94
N LYS A 238 4.66 6.59 20.77
CA LYS A 238 4.93 8.00 20.44
C LYS A 238 6.28 8.20 19.77
N LEU A 239 7.25 7.40 20.18
CA LEU A 239 8.65 7.46 19.77
C LEU A 239 9.09 6.09 19.24
N PRO A 240 10.04 6.06 18.29
CA PRO A 240 10.70 7.20 17.63
C PRO A 240 9.82 7.96 16.64
N HIS A 241 8.68 7.38 16.27
CA HIS A 241 7.67 7.94 15.38
C HIS A 241 6.26 7.57 15.86
N PRO A 242 5.27 8.48 15.85
CA PRO A 242 3.94 8.16 16.33
C PRO A 242 3.26 7.14 15.42
N MET A 243 2.99 5.95 15.94
CA MET A 243 2.42 4.86 15.18
C MET A 243 1.41 4.08 16.00
N LEU A 244 0.29 3.75 15.37
CA LEU A 244 -0.78 2.95 15.95
C LEU A 244 -0.81 1.56 15.29
N LEU A 245 -0.78 0.50 16.09
CA LEU A 245 -1.20 -0.83 15.68
C LEU A 245 -2.70 -0.97 15.92
N TRP A 246 -3.45 -1.21 14.86
CA TRP A 246 -4.82 -1.69 14.87
C TRP A 246 -4.81 -3.19 14.62
N LEU A 247 -5.04 -3.99 15.67
CA LEU A 247 -5.07 -5.44 15.57
C LEU A 247 -6.50 -5.95 15.67
N THR A 248 -6.91 -6.71 14.65
CA THR A 248 -8.14 -7.50 14.67
C THR A 248 -7.81 -8.98 14.62
N VAL A 249 -8.55 -9.80 15.37
CA VAL A 249 -8.36 -11.26 15.37
C VAL A 249 -9.69 -11.93 15.09
N LEU A 250 -9.73 -12.75 14.03
CA LEU A 250 -10.84 -13.68 13.79
C LEU A 250 -10.49 -15.02 14.39
N TYR A 251 -11.04 -15.31 15.56
CA TYR A 251 -10.76 -16.55 16.28
C TYR A 251 -11.87 -17.57 16.06
N ASN A 252 -11.47 -18.79 15.70
CA ASN A 252 -12.35 -19.95 15.62
C ASN A 252 -11.62 -21.12 16.30
N LYS A 253 -12.32 -21.88 17.16
CA LYS A 253 -11.68 -22.96 17.93
C LYS A 253 -11.08 -24.06 17.04
N GLN A 254 -11.67 -24.32 15.87
CA GLN A 254 -11.20 -25.35 14.94
C GLN A 254 -10.08 -24.83 14.01
N LEU A 255 -10.16 -23.58 13.58
CA LEU A 255 -9.20 -22.99 12.63
C LEU A 255 -8.09 -22.16 13.28
N GLY A 256 -8.15 -21.96 14.58
CA GLY A 256 -7.28 -21.03 15.30
C GLY A 256 -7.47 -19.56 14.93
N PRO A 257 -6.58 -18.68 15.42
CA PRO A 257 -6.64 -17.25 15.16
C PRO A 257 -6.21 -16.91 13.73
N LYS A 258 -6.99 -16.06 13.06
CA LYS A 258 -6.52 -15.27 11.92
C LYS A 258 -6.18 -13.87 12.40
N TRP A 259 -4.89 -13.55 12.37
CA TRP A 259 -4.37 -12.26 12.81
C TRP A 259 -4.42 -11.23 11.68
N LEU A 260 -4.95 -10.05 11.97
CA LEU A 260 -5.15 -9.00 10.99
C LEU A 260 -4.52 -7.67 11.48
N PRO A 261 -3.18 -7.57 11.52
CA PRO A 261 -2.50 -6.37 12.01
C PRO A 261 -2.45 -5.28 10.93
N CYS A 262 -2.83 -4.06 11.29
CA CYS A 262 -2.67 -2.85 10.46
C CYS A 262 -1.85 -1.82 11.23
N TYR A 263 -0.82 -1.27 10.59
CA TYR A 263 0.06 -0.26 11.19
C TYR A 263 -0.24 1.09 10.55
N LEU A 264 -0.73 2.02 11.35
CA LEU A 264 -1.13 3.35 10.93
C LEU A 264 -0.08 4.35 11.37
N ASP A 265 0.55 5.01 10.40
CA ASP A 265 1.39 6.17 10.63
C ASP A 265 0.50 7.32 11.11
N MET A 266 0.69 7.80 12.33
CA MET A 266 -0.17 8.81 12.94
C MET A 266 0.18 10.25 12.53
N GLN A 267 1.21 10.46 11.69
CA GLN A 267 1.46 11.75 11.03
C GLN A 267 0.75 11.86 9.68
N GLU A 268 0.31 10.75 9.11
CA GLU A 268 -0.45 10.73 7.85
C GLU A 268 -1.91 11.19 8.09
N PRO A 269 -2.39 12.29 7.47
CA PRO A 269 -3.74 12.80 7.70
C PRO A 269 -4.85 11.79 7.40
N GLN A 270 -4.67 10.92 6.40
CA GLN A 270 -5.64 9.87 6.10
C GLN A 270 -5.78 8.85 7.24
N ASN A 271 -4.67 8.48 7.87
CA ASN A 271 -4.67 7.56 9.01
C ASN A 271 -5.28 8.22 10.25
N GLN A 272 -5.08 9.52 10.45
CA GLN A 272 -5.74 10.26 11.53
C GLN A 272 -7.27 10.26 11.37
N LYS A 273 -7.79 10.48 10.15
CA LYS A 273 -9.23 10.34 9.85
C LYS A 273 -9.74 8.93 10.13
N MET A 274 -8.92 7.93 9.84
CA MET A 274 -9.25 6.52 10.10
C MET A 274 -9.38 6.24 11.60
N VAL A 275 -8.42 6.72 12.40
CA VAL A 275 -8.46 6.58 13.86
C VAL A 275 -9.61 7.37 14.45
N TYR A 276 -9.91 8.57 13.93
CA TYR A 276 -11.11 9.32 14.31
C TYR A 276 -12.39 8.52 14.07
N SER A 277 -12.51 7.88 12.91
CA SER A 277 -13.67 7.02 12.59
C SER A 277 -13.77 5.82 13.55
N LEU A 278 -12.66 5.13 13.84
CA LEU A 278 -12.63 4.02 14.81
C LEU A 278 -12.98 4.47 16.24
N ALA A 279 -12.60 5.69 16.61
CA ALA A 279 -12.86 6.26 17.92
C ALA A 279 -14.31 6.78 18.08
N SER A 280 -14.94 7.15 16.96
CA SER A 280 -16.30 7.70 16.94
C SER A 280 -17.37 6.62 16.79
N ASN A 281 -17.07 5.56 16.03
CA ASN A 281 -18.01 4.47 15.75
C ASN A 281 -17.82 3.28 16.71
N GLU A 282 -18.92 2.71 17.20
CA GLU A 282 -18.91 1.50 18.04
C GLU A 282 -18.48 0.24 17.27
N ARG A 283 -18.63 0.28 15.94
CA ARG A 283 -18.33 -0.85 15.08
C ARG A 283 -17.60 -0.37 13.84
N TYR A 284 -16.79 -1.25 13.28
CA TYR A 284 -16.24 -1.09 11.93
C TYR A 284 -16.46 -2.37 11.12
N PRO A 285 -16.64 -2.25 9.79
CA PRO A 285 -16.80 -3.38 8.90
C PRO A 285 -15.47 -4.05 8.52
N LEU A 286 -15.54 -5.36 8.36
CA LEU A 286 -14.57 -6.20 7.66
C LEU A 286 -15.23 -6.61 6.34
N ILE A 287 -14.60 -6.27 5.22
CA ILE A 287 -15.08 -6.59 3.87
C ILE A 287 -14.22 -7.73 3.32
N LEU A 288 -14.84 -8.89 3.08
CA LEU A 288 -14.12 -10.11 2.73
C LEU A 288 -14.32 -10.46 1.26
N PHE A 289 -13.22 -10.36 0.53
CA PHE A 289 -13.09 -10.78 -0.86
C PHE A 289 -12.53 -12.19 -0.93
N THR A 290 -12.98 -12.93 -1.94
CA THR A 290 -12.53 -14.29 -2.17
C THR A 290 -11.30 -14.30 -3.09
N LEU A 291 -10.36 -15.22 -2.90
CA LEU A 291 -9.20 -15.39 -3.79
C LEU A 291 -9.56 -15.96 -5.17
N GLU A 292 -10.65 -16.71 -5.20
CA GLU A 292 -11.18 -17.36 -6.38
C GLU A 292 -11.83 -16.34 -7.32
N ALA A 293 -11.60 -16.46 -8.62
CA ALA A 293 -12.31 -15.62 -9.60
C ALA A 293 -13.84 -15.74 -9.39
N PRO A 294 -14.59 -14.63 -9.40
CA PRO A 294 -14.23 -13.31 -9.91
C PRO A 294 -13.70 -12.31 -8.86
N ASN A 295 -13.17 -12.81 -7.74
CA ASN A 295 -12.63 -11.98 -6.64
C ASN A 295 -13.66 -11.00 -6.06
N LEU A 296 -14.90 -11.45 -5.97
CA LEU A 296 -16.01 -10.65 -5.45
C LEU A 296 -15.97 -10.55 -3.93
N CYS A 297 -16.58 -9.49 -3.40
CA CYS A 297 -16.97 -9.43 -2.00
C CYS A 297 -18.01 -10.54 -1.73
N THR A 298 -17.70 -11.43 -0.79
CA THR A 298 -18.56 -12.59 -0.46
C THR A 298 -19.17 -12.51 0.93
N SER A 299 -18.60 -11.71 1.81
CA SER A 299 -19.09 -11.54 3.17
C SER A 299 -18.67 -10.18 3.73
N VAL A 300 -19.54 -9.63 4.58
CA VAL A 300 -19.24 -8.45 5.40
C VAL A 300 -19.47 -8.84 6.85
N MET A 301 -18.48 -8.59 7.70
CA MET A 301 -18.58 -8.81 9.14
C MET A 301 -18.45 -7.47 9.87
N SER A 302 -19.06 -7.33 11.04
CA SER A 302 -18.90 -6.11 11.86
C SER A 302 -18.17 -6.43 13.15
N SER A 303 -17.15 -5.62 13.48
CA SER A 303 -16.32 -5.79 14.66
C SER A 303 -16.55 -4.64 15.63
N TYR A 304 -16.76 -4.98 16.91
CA TYR A 304 -17.13 -4.02 17.96
C TYR A 304 -15.90 -3.48 18.69
N ILE A 305 -15.85 -2.17 18.89
CA ILE A 305 -14.84 -1.49 19.70
C ILE A 305 -15.53 -0.99 20.98
N ASN A 306 -15.06 -1.46 22.13
CA ASN A 306 -15.63 -1.04 23.41
C ASN A 306 -15.30 0.43 23.74
N ASP A 307 -16.07 1.03 24.65
CA ASP A 307 -15.93 2.44 25.01
C ASP A 307 -14.54 2.80 25.53
N THR A 308 -13.94 1.95 26.36
CA THR A 308 -12.59 2.17 26.89
C THR A 308 -11.56 2.26 25.77
N GLN A 309 -11.64 1.36 24.78
CA GLN A 309 -10.79 1.38 23.60
C GLN A 309 -11.05 2.63 22.75
N ARG A 310 -12.31 3.01 22.52
CA ARG A 310 -12.66 4.23 21.78
C ARG A 310 -12.11 5.49 22.44
N GLN A 311 -12.25 5.64 23.76
CA GLN A 311 -11.70 6.79 24.50
C GLN A 311 -10.17 6.82 24.47
N THR A 312 -9.54 5.65 24.52
CA THR A 312 -8.08 5.52 24.38
C THR A 312 -7.64 5.98 22.99
N LEU A 313 -8.34 5.59 21.92
CA LEU A 313 -8.07 6.04 20.55
C LEU A 313 -8.25 7.55 20.39
N LYS A 314 -9.29 8.17 20.98
CA LYS A 314 -9.45 9.64 20.99
C LYS A 314 -8.25 10.32 21.64
N THR A 315 -7.83 9.81 22.79
CA THR A 315 -6.68 10.35 23.53
C THR A 315 -5.39 10.25 22.70
N TRP A 316 -5.13 9.10 22.08
CA TRP A 316 -3.95 8.91 21.24
C TRP A 316 -3.98 9.75 19.96
N LEU A 317 -5.16 9.95 19.36
CA LEU A 317 -5.32 10.85 18.23
C LEU A 317 -4.95 12.28 18.59
N GLU A 318 -5.46 12.83 19.70
CA GLU A 318 -5.10 14.17 20.14
C GLU A 318 -3.62 14.29 20.51
N GLN A 319 -3.06 13.29 21.20
CA GLN A 319 -1.62 13.25 21.47
C GLN A 319 -0.79 13.25 20.19
N SER A 320 -1.18 12.47 19.17
CA SER A 320 -0.43 12.39 17.92
C SER A 320 -0.32 13.71 17.18
N LYS A 321 -1.37 14.56 17.24
CA LYS A 321 -1.38 15.90 16.61
C LYS A 321 -0.39 16.87 17.24
N THR A 322 -0.02 16.65 18.50
CA THR A 322 0.92 17.51 19.25
C THR A 322 2.39 17.08 19.12
N LEU A 323 2.65 15.90 18.54
CA LEU A 323 4.00 15.36 18.42
C LEU A 323 4.73 15.98 17.21
N PRO A 324 6.05 16.24 17.32
CA PRO A 324 6.83 16.81 16.23
C PRO A 324 6.92 15.83 15.04
N PRO A 325 7.06 16.34 13.80
CA PRO A 325 7.32 15.52 12.61
C PRO A 325 8.53 14.59 12.81
N SER A 326 8.45 13.35 12.34
CA SER A 326 9.53 12.36 12.41
C SER A 326 9.59 11.57 11.10
N SER A 327 10.78 11.09 10.73
CA SER A 327 11.01 10.26 9.55
C SER A 327 11.28 8.78 9.90
N GLN A 328 11.10 8.41 11.18
CA GLN A 328 11.49 7.11 11.72
C GLN A 328 10.32 6.11 11.82
N ALA A 329 9.30 6.25 10.96
CA ALA A 329 8.11 5.39 10.94
C ALA A 329 8.44 3.89 10.89
N HIS A 330 9.47 3.50 10.14
CA HIS A 330 9.91 2.11 10.02
C HIS A 330 10.39 1.49 11.36
N LEU A 331 11.09 2.28 12.20
CA LEU A 331 11.56 1.81 13.51
C LEU A 331 10.37 1.56 14.44
N SER A 332 9.43 2.50 14.50
CA SER A 332 8.19 2.34 15.26
C SER A 332 7.39 1.13 14.79
N LYS A 333 7.28 0.90 13.48
CA LYS A 333 6.62 -0.28 12.93
C LYS A 333 7.28 -1.57 13.39
N ASN A 334 8.61 -1.62 13.43
CA ASN A 334 9.36 -2.78 13.89
C ASN A 334 9.18 -3.02 15.40
N LEU A 335 9.17 -1.96 16.22
CA LEU A 335 8.88 -2.06 17.65
C LEU A 335 7.46 -2.61 17.91
N LEU A 336 6.46 -2.09 17.21
CA LEU A 336 5.08 -2.60 17.31
C LEU A 336 4.97 -4.04 16.80
N LYS A 337 5.74 -4.44 15.79
CA LYS A 337 5.82 -5.85 15.34
C LYS A 337 6.39 -6.77 16.42
N GLN A 338 7.39 -6.31 17.18
CA GLN A 338 7.97 -7.09 18.28
C GLN A 338 6.97 -7.23 19.45
N GLN A 339 6.34 -6.12 19.87
CA GLN A 339 5.30 -6.13 20.91
C GLN A 339 4.11 -6.99 20.50
N TYR A 340 3.66 -6.88 19.24
CA TYR A 340 2.62 -7.71 18.67
C TYR A 340 2.94 -9.20 18.85
N LYS A 341 4.13 -9.65 18.42
CA LYS A 341 4.55 -11.05 18.54
C LYS A 341 4.53 -11.55 19.99
N GLN A 342 4.98 -10.73 20.94
CA GLN A 342 4.99 -11.09 22.36
C GLN A 342 3.59 -11.30 22.94
N MET A 343 2.60 -10.54 22.48
CA MET A 343 1.21 -10.63 22.96
C MET A 343 0.41 -11.76 22.32
N GLN A 344 0.85 -12.36 21.20
CA GLN A 344 0.04 -13.34 20.46
C GLN A 344 -0.35 -14.55 21.32
N SER A 345 0.57 -15.09 22.12
CA SER A 345 0.28 -16.25 23.00
C SER A 345 -0.81 -15.91 24.01
N GLN A 346 -0.65 -14.77 24.71
CA GLN A 346 -1.60 -14.33 25.73
C GLN A 346 -3.00 -14.07 25.15
N ILE A 347 -3.08 -13.41 23.99
CA ILE A 347 -4.35 -13.17 23.31
C ILE A 347 -4.98 -14.50 22.88
N GLN A 348 -4.19 -15.44 22.35
CA GLN A 348 -4.70 -16.73 21.92
C GLN A 348 -5.23 -17.56 23.10
N GLU A 349 -4.53 -17.59 24.23
CA GLU A 349 -4.96 -18.24 25.46
C GLU A 349 -6.26 -17.63 26.00
N HIS A 350 -6.33 -16.30 26.04
CA HIS A 350 -7.54 -15.58 26.42
C HIS A 350 -8.73 -15.95 25.53
N LEU A 351 -8.56 -15.95 24.20
CA LEU A 351 -9.62 -16.30 23.25
C LEU A 351 -10.02 -17.78 23.30
N ALA A 352 -9.07 -18.67 23.58
CA ALA A 352 -9.36 -20.09 23.78
C ALA A 352 -10.21 -20.35 25.03
N SER A 353 -9.98 -19.56 26.09
CA SER A 353 -10.77 -19.65 27.33
C SER A 353 -12.19 -19.06 27.23
N MET A 354 -12.51 -18.30 26.18
CA MET A 354 -13.84 -17.73 26.02
C MET A 354 -14.88 -18.84 25.75
N PRO A 355 -16.08 -18.73 26.35
CA PRO A 355 -17.19 -19.62 26.04
C PRO A 355 -17.53 -19.51 24.56
N SER A 356 -17.78 -20.66 23.91
CA SER A 356 -18.22 -20.68 22.51
C SER A 356 -19.58 -20.01 22.46
N VAL A 357 -19.69 -18.87 21.76
CA VAL A 357 -21.01 -18.31 21.43
C VAL A 357 -21.64 -19.29 20.44
N GLY A 358 -22.62 -20.05 20.92
CA GLY A 358 -23.37 -21.04 20.16
C GLY A 358 -24.38 -20.43 19.20
#